data_AF-A0AAV2NEK0-F1
#
_entry.id   AF-A0AAV2NEK0-F1
#
_cell.length_a   1.000
_cell.length_b   1.000
_cell.length_c   1.000
_cell.angle_alpha   90.00
_cell.angle_beta   90.00
_cell.angle_gamma   90.00
#
_symmetry.space_group_name_H-M   'P 1'
#
loop_
_entity.id
_entity.type
_entity.pdbx_description
1 polymer ?
#
loop_
_entity_poly.entity_id
_entity_poly.type
_entity_poly.pdbx_seq_one_letter_code
_entity_poly.pdbx_strand_id
1 'polypeptide(L)'
;MNFYTWFGREENQRPLYNTRLVKAIYDAICENKNFERPMQAAFQTHMRDAIRTAKQRHRNKTRNNLRRPEGGNRNERALWSDEHDERVQPEEN
;
A
#
# COMPACT_ATOMS: atom_id res chain seq x y z
N MET A 1 -13.03 15.17 -3.76
CA MET A 1 -11.85 14.33 -3.53
C MET A 1 -12.30 12.88 -3.63
N ASN A 2 -11.79 12.11 -4.59
CA ASN A 2 -12.27 10.74 -4.83
C ASN A 2 -11.56 9.78 -3.88
N PHE A 3 -12.30 9.09 -3.02
CA PHE A 3 -11.75 8.12 -2.09
C PHE A 3 -12.01 6.70 -2.58
N TYR A 4 -11.11 5.76 -2.27
CA TYR A 4 -11.31 4.35 -2.59
C TYR A 4 -11.74 3.59 -1.34
N THR A 5 -12.82 2.82 -1.45
CA THR A 5 -13.19 1.80 -0.47
C THR A 5 -13.35 0.47 -1.15
N TRP A 6 -13.30 -0.63 -0.39
CA TRP A 6 -13.32 -1.96 -1.01
C TRP A 6 -14.50 -2.12 -1.96
N PHE A 7 -15.71 -1.75 -1.53
CA PHE A 7 -16.95 -1.85 -2.32
C PHE A 7 -17.44 -0.54 -2.95
N GLY A 8 -16.99 0.64 -2.52
CA GLY A 8 -17.49 1.92 -3.07
C GLY A 8 -18.97 2.19 -2.75
N ARG A 9 -19.38 2.06 -1.48
CA ARG A 9 -20.81 2.13 -1.08
C ARG A 9 -21.38 3.54 -0.88
N GLU A 10 -20.55 4.56 -0.68
CA GLU A 10 -21.00 5.92 -0.40
C GLU A 10 -20.75 6.85 -1.60
N GLU A 11 -21.48 7.97 -1.65
CA GLU A 11 -21.23 9.03 -2.64
C GLU A 11 -19.76 9.46 -2.61
N ASN A 12 -19.19 9.64 -3.80
CA ASN A 12 -17.77 9.98 -4.02
C ASN A 12 -16.75 8.89 -3.63
N GLN A 13 -17.19 7.66 -3.32
CA GLN A 13 -16.29 6.52 -3.10
C GLN A 13 -16.24 5.58 -4.31
N ARG A 14 -15.03 5.35 -4.82
CA ARG A 14 -14.80 4.42 -5.92
C ARG A 14 -14.51 3.01 -5.39
N PRO A 15 -15.04 1.95 -6.05
CA PRO A 15 -14.77 0.57 -5.67
C PRO A 15 -13.32 0.18 -5.99
N LEU A 16 -12.58 -0.24 -4.97
CA LEU A 16 -11.19 -0.68 -5.12
C LEU A 16 -11.11 -2.06 -5.77
N TYR A 17 -12.05 -2.96 -5.47
CA TYR A 17 -12.02 -4.36 -5.93
C TYR A 17 -11.95 -4.50 -7.46
N ASN A 18 -12.48 -3.53 -8.21
CA ASN A 18 -12.55 -3.54 -9.67
C ASN A 18 -11.44 -2.70 -10.33
N THR A 19 -10.47 -2.21 -9.57
CA THR A 19 -9.36 -1.43 -10.13
C THR A 19 -8.36 -2.32 -10.86
N ARG A 20 -7.64 -1.74 -11.84
CA ARG A 20 -6.54 -2.41 -12.55
C ARG A 20 -5.49 -2.97 -11.59
N LEU A 21 -5.24 -2.25 -10.49
CA LEU A 21 -4.29 -2.67 -9.45
C LEU A 21 -4.71 -3.99 -8.79
N VAL A 22 -5.95 -4.10 -8.32
CA VAL A 22 -6.41 -5.32 -7.64
C VAL A 22 -6.45 -6.52 -8.59
N LYS A 23 -6.80 -6.29 -9.86
CA LYS A 23 -6.75 -7.34 -10.90
C LYS A 23 -5.33 -7.83 -11.13
N ALA A 24 -4.38 -6.92 -11.34
CA ALA A 24 -2.97 -7.27 -11.51
C ALA A 24 -2.39 -8.04 -10.31
N ILE A 25 -2.76 -7.67 -9.08
CA ILE A 25 -2.36 -8.42 -7.89
C ILE A 25 -2.95 -9.84 -7.91
N TYR A 26 -4.23 -9.98 -8.26
CA TYR A 26 -4.87 -11.30 -8.35
C TYR A 26 -4.23 -12.17 -9.43
N ASP A 27 -3.95 -11.59 -10.60
CA ASP A 27 -3.32 -12.29 -11.73
C ASP A 27 -1.93 -12.78 -11.35
N ALA A 28 -1.10 -11.91 -10.75
CA ALA A 28 0.24 -12.27 -10.27
C ALA A 28 0.21 -13.39 -9.21
N ILE A 29 -0.79 -13.42 -8.33
CA ILE A 29 -0.96 -14.51 -7.36
C ILE A 29 -1.37 -15.80 -8.07
N CYS A 30 -2.24 -15.73 -9.08
CA CYS A 30 -2.68 -16.89 -9.85
C CYS A 30 -1.57 -17.50 -10.72
N GLU A 31 -0.63 -16.67 -11.19
CA GLU A 31 0.53 -17.10 -12.00
C GLU A 31 1.63 -17.74 -11.14
N ASN A 32 1.58 -17.61 -9.82
CA ASN A 32 2.58 -18.16 -8.93
C ASN A 32 2.50 -19.70 -8.86
N LYS A 33 3.52 -20.37 -9.37
CA LYS A 33 3.61 -21.85 -9.41
C LYS A 33 3.83 -22.51 -8.03
N ASN A 34 4.21 -21.73 -7.02
CA ASN A 34 4.54 -22.26 -5.70
C ASN A 34 3.32 -22.47 -4.80
N PHE A 35 2.19 -21.84 -5.12
CA PHE A 35 0.97 -21.89 -4.32
C PHE A 35 -0.22 -22.23 -5.20
N GLU A 36 -1.22 -22.89 -4.60
CA GLU A 36 -2.47 -23.12 -5.30
C GLU A 36 -3.20 -21.82 -5.61
N ARG A 37 -3.88 -21.79 -6.75
CA ARG A 37 -4.66 -20.64 -7.18
C ARG A 37 -5.75 -20.35 -6.13
N PRO A 38 -5.75 -19.17 -5.50
CA PRO A 38 -6.72 -18.88 -4.46
C PRO A 38 -8.12 -18.73 -5.05
N MET A 39 -9.11 -19.24 -4.31
CA MET A 39 -10.51 -18.90 -4.58
C MET A 39 -10.68 -17.38 -4.50
N GLN A 40 -11.42 -16.81 -5.46
CA GLN A 40 -11.63 -15.37 -5.53
C GLN A 40 -12.17 -14.79 -4.21
N ALA A 41 -13.09 -15.48 -3.54
CA ALA A 41 -13.64 -15.06 -2.25
C ALA A 41 -12.58 -15.00 -1.12
N ALA A 42 -11.65 -15.95 -1.09
CA ALA A 42 -10.55 -15.96 -0.14
C ALA A 42 -9.60 -14.78 -0.39
N PHE A 43 -9.23 -14.55 -1.65
CA PHE A 43 -8.44 -13.40 -2.06
C PHE A 43 -9.09 -12.07 -1.63
N GLN A 44 -10.38 -11.89 -1.91
CA GLN A 44 -11.11 -10.69 -1.50
C GLN A 44 -11.12 -10.49 0.02
N THR A 45 -11.15 -11.57 0.80
CA THR A 45 -11.09 -11.50 2.26
C THR A 45 -9.72 -11.06 2.74
N HIS A 46 -8.64 -11.67 2.24
CA HIS A 46 -7.27 -11.27 2.57
C HIS A 46 -6.97 -9.82 2.17
N MET A 47 -7.45 -9.38 1.01
CA MET A 47 -7.30 -7.99 0.57
C MET A 47 -8.01 -7.00 1.51
N ARG A 48 -9.21 -7.32 1.98
CA ARG A 48 -9.93 -6.49 2.96
C ARG A 48 -9.15 -6.37 4.27
N ASP A 49 -8.56 -7.46 4.76
CA ASP A 49 -7.76 -7.46 5.98
C ASP A 49 -6.45 -6.69 5.82
N ALA A 50 -5.80 -6.82 4.66
CA ALA A 50 -4.61 -6.04 4.33
C ALA A 50 -4.91 -4.53 4.34
N ILE A 51 -6.00 -4.11 3.71
CA ILE A 51 -6.45 -2.71 3.70
C ILE A 51 -6.79 -2.23 5.12
N ARG A 52 -7.50 -3.05 5.90
CA ARG A 52 -7.85 -2.73 7.30
C ARG A 52 -6.58 -2.50 8.13
N THR A 53 -5.60 -3.36 7.97
CA THR A 53 -4.31 -3.28 8.68
C THR A 53 -3.52 -2.04 8.24
N ALA A 54 -3.46 -1.76 6.94
CA ALA A 54 -2.81 -0.56 6.42
C ALA A 54 -3.47 0.73 6.96
N LYS A 55 -4.81 0.79 6.97
CA LYS A 55 -5.56 1.90 7.58
C LYS A 55 -5.26 2.05 9.06
N GLN A 56 -5.20 0.94 9.80
CA GLN A 56 -4.89 0.98 11.23
C GLN A 56 -3.47 1.49 11.48
N ARG A 57 -2.48 1.04 10.70
CA ARG A 57 -1.10 1.54 10.77
C ARG A 57 -1.04 3.04 10.50
N HIS A 58 -1.73 3.51 9.46
CA HIS A 58 -1.80 4.94 9.15
C HIS A 58 -2.41 5.73 10.31
N ARG A 59 -3.56 5.29 10.85
CA ARG A 59 -4.19 5.93 12.03
C ARG A 59 -3.26 5.96 13.25
N ASN A 60 -2.55 4.86 13.50
CA ASN A 60 -1.58 4.79 14.59
C ASN A 60 -0.41 5.75 14.36
N LYS A 61 0.13 5.85 13.13
CA LYS A 61 1.17 6.83 12.78
C LYS A 61 0.69 8.25 13.03
N THR A 62 -0.49 8.61 12.53
CA THR A 62 -1.07 9.95 12.74
C THR A 62 -1.29 10.26 14.22
N ARG A 63 -1.81 9.30 15.01
CA ARG A 63 -1.98 9.46 16.46
C ARG A 63 -0.66 9.58 17.21
N ASN A 64 0.36 8.83 16.82
CA ASN A 64 1.67 8.87 17.46
C ASN A 64 2.41 10.19 17.14
N ASN A 65 2.27 10.67 15.91
CA ASN A 65 2.82 11.97 15.49
C ASN A 65 2.18 13.13 16.26
N LEU A 66 0.87 13.04 16.57
CA LEU A 66 0.19 14.05 17.38
C LEU A 66 0.60 14.04 18.86
N ARG A 67 1.14 12.91 19.35
CA ARG A 67 1.54 12.72 20.76
C ARG A 67 3.03 12.89 21.00
N ARG A 68 3.84 13.06 19.97
CA ARG A 68 5.27 13.31 20.12
C ARG A 68 5.52 14.82 20.13
N PRO A 69 6.00 15.41 21.24
CA PRO A 69 6.69 16.68 21.14
C PRO A 69 7.92 16.47 20.25
N GLU A 70 8.17 17.42 19.36
CA GLU A 70 9.30 17.46 18.43
C GLU A 70 10.58 17.04 19.16
N GLY A 71 11.23 15.94 18.74
CA GLY A 71 12.49 15.51 19.37
C GLY A 71 12.77 14.00 19.42
N GLY A 72 11.93 13.15 18.83
CA GLY A 72 12.11 11.70 18.87
C GLY A 72 12.64 11.08 17.58
N ASN A 73 13.88 11.38 17.20
CA ASN A 73 14.56 10.68 16.12
C ASN A 73 14.59 9.16 16.40
N ARG A 74 13.94 8.34 15.58
CA ARG A 74 14.14 6.88 15.61
C ARG A 74 13.66 6.25 14.31
N ASN A 75 14.57 6.20 13.35
CA ASN A 75 14.67 5.20 12.30
C ASN A 75 13.32 4.84 11.65
N GLU A 76 12.83 5.73 10.80
CA GLU A 76 11.96 5.31 9.70
C GLU A 76 12.80 4.38 8.82
N ARG A 77 12.78 3.08 9.16
CA ARG A 77 13.31 1.99 8.34
C ARG A 77 12.78 2.19 6.92
N ALA A 78 13.70 2.56 6.03
CA ALA A 78 13.57 2.57 4.59
C ALA A 78 12.82 1.31 4.13
N LEU A 79 11.52 1.45 3.87
CA LEU A 79 10.72 0.36 3.33
C LEU A 79 10.65 0.43 1.79
N TRP A 80 11.07 1.55 1.18
CA TRP A 80 11.01 1.83 -0.26
C TRP A 80 12.05 2.87 -0.74
N SER A 81 13.25 2.89 -0.16
CA SER A 81 14.33 3.75 -0.70
C SER A 81 15.09 2.99 -1.77
N ASP A 82 14.44 2.81 -2.93
CA ASP A 82 15.09 2.42 -4.18
C ASP A 82 14.96 3.59 -5.16
N GLU A 83 15.62 4.70 -4.82
CA GLU A 83 15.95 5.74 -5.80
C GLU A 83 17.41 5.53 -6.17
N HIS A 84 17.61 4.70 -7.19
CA HIS A 84 18.82 4.65 -7.99
C HIS A 84 18.99 6.04 -8.64
N ASP A 85 19.75 6.94 -8.01
CA ASP A 85 20.16 8.19 -8.65
C ASP A 85 21.42 7.92 -9.49
N GLU A 86 21.23 7.32 -10.67
CA GLU A 86 22.21 7.43 -11.75
C GLU A 86 22.06 8.82 -12.38
N ARG A 87 22.74 9.81 -11.81
CA ARG A 87 23.02 11.08 -12.49
C ARG A 87 24.51 11.40 -12.41
N VAL A 88 25.21 10.82 -13.39
CA VAL A 88 26.32 11.38 -14.18
C VAL A 88 27.02 12.61 -13.58
N GLN A 89 28.29 12.44 -13.20
CA GLN A 89 29.22 13.56 -12.99
C GLN A 89 29.47 14.32 -14.30
N PRO A 90 29.55 15.65 -14.27
CA PRO A 90 30.45 16.37 -15.15
C PRO A 90 31.56 17.02 -14.31
N GLU A 91 32.77 16.58 -14.62
CA GLU A 91 34.08 17.20 -14.38
C GLU A 91 34.00 18.74 -14.39
N GLU A 92 34.48 19.40 -13.33
CA GLU A 92 34.85 20.83 -13.37
C GLU A 92 36.38 20.96 -13.31
N ASN A 93 36.87 21.52 -14.42
CA ASN A 93 38.21 21.99 -14.83
C ASN A 93 39.19 22.44 -13.73
#